data_AF-A0A6M2FA73-F1
#
_entry.id   AF-A0A6M2FA73-F1
#
_cell.length_a   1.000
_cell.length_b   1.000
_cell.length_c   1.000
_cell.angle_alpha   90.00
_cell.angle_beta   90.00
_cell.angle_gamma   90.00
#
_symmetry.space_group_name_H-M   'P 1'
#
loop_
_entity.id
_entity.type
_entity.pdbx_description
1 polymer ?
#
loop_
_entity_poly.entity_id
_entity_poly.type
_entity_poly.pdbx_seq_one_letter_code
_entity_poly.pdbx_strand_id
1 'polypeptide(L)'
;MATVSSESLPETQASANSTDSDTAPKPQVIYRCKRCRRIVASEENIVPHERGKGEQCFKWNKKSVDSCKNQEPPECSSIFVEPMKWMLTVQEGFVGEKLQCMGCKARLGSFNWAGMQCNCGTWINPAFLLHKNKLDECHI
;
A
#
# COMPACT_ATOMS: atom_id res chain seq x y z
N MET A 1 51.35 40.31 7.41
CA MET A 1 50.10 40.54 8.17
C MET A 1 48.98 40.38 7.16
N ALA A 2 48.06 39.42 7.18
CA ALA A 2 47.42 38.62 8.25
C ALA A 2 47.33 37.14 7.78
N THR A 3 47.82 36.14 8.53
CA THR A 3 47.15 35.35 9.59
C THR A 3 45.82 34.69 9.19
N VAL A 4 45.92 33.37 8.99
CA VAL A 4 44.99 32.23 9.19
C VAL A 4 43.51 32.49 9.48
N SER A 5 42.64 31.70 8.83
CA SER A 5 41.45 31.11 9.44
C SER A 5 41.11 29.79 8.76
N SER A 6 41.43 28.71 9.46
CA SER A 6 40.90 27.36 9.31
C SER A 6 39.51 27.30 9.95
N GLU A 7 38.49 26.91 9.18
CA GLU A 7 37.17 26.61 9.72
C GLU A 7 36.90 25.10 9.66
N SER A 8 36.71 24.58 10.86
CA SER A 8 36.48 23.21 11.29
C SER A 8 35.07 22.71 10.97
N LEU A 9 34.96 21.39 10.76
CA LEU A 9 33.69 20.65 10.78
C LEU A 9 32.90 20.89 12.07
N PRO A 10 31.56 20.77 12.01
CA PRO A 10 30.79 20.18 13.08
C PRO A 10 30.29 18.80 12.66
N GLU A 11 30.82 17.77 13.34
CA GLU A 11 30.23 16.45 13.43
C GLU A 11 28.83 16.60 14.04
N THR A 12 27.77 16.28 13.28
CA THR A 12 26.42 16.22 13.84
C THR A 12 26.19 14.83 14.40
N GLN A 13 25.84 14.85 15.67
CA GLN A 13 25.81 13.76 16.61
C GLN A 13 24.72 12.73 16.30
N ALA A 14 25.02 11.50 16.70
CA ALA A 14 24.11 10.37 16.72
C ALA A 14 22.79 10.75 17.42
N SER A 15 21.67 10.56 16.71
CA SER A 15 20.39 10.34 17.38
C SER A 15 20.13 8.84 17.36
N ALA A 16 20.45 8.20 18.48
CA ALA A 16 19.89 6.92 18.84
C ALA A 16 18.37 7.12 18.97
N ASN A 17 17.62 6.75 17.93
CA ASN A 17 16.18 6.62 18.09
C ASN A 17 15.91 5.23 18.66
N SER A 18 16.13 5.12 19.97
CA SER A 18 15.65 4.04 20.81
C SER A 18 14.13 4.13 20.87
N THR A 19 13.45 3.69 19.82
CA THR A 19 12.02 3.38 19.87
C THR A 19 11.89 2.00 20.51
N ASP A 20 12.12 1.97 21.82
CA ASP A 20 11.61 0.93 22.70
C ASP A 20 10.09 1.10 22.74
N SER A 21 9.38 0.28 21.97
CA SER A 21 7.94 0.15 22.06
C SER A 21 7.67 -1.25 22.58
N ASP A 22 7.61 -1.34 23.91
CA ASP A 22 6.86 -2.36 24.62
C ASP A 22 5.43 -2.35 24.09
N THR A 23 5.16 -3.20 23.12
CA THR A 23 3.84 -3.42 22.56
C THR A 23 3.72 -4.92 22.43
N ALA A 24 2.80 -5.50 23.20
CA ALA A 24 2.40 -6.89 23.07
C ALA A 24 2.36 -7.28 21.57
N PRO A 25 2.97 -8.40 21.17
CA PRO A 25 3.11 -8.73 19.76
C PRO A 25 1.72 -8.86 19.14
N LYS A 26 1.30 -7.86 18.37
CA LYS A 26 0.13 -7.99 17.50
C LYS A 26 0.41 -9.13 16.53
N PRO A 27 -0.57 -10.02 16.27
CA PRO A 27 -0.38 -11.10 15.31
C PRO A 27 0.00 -10.49 13.97
N GLN A 28 1.20 -10.79 13.47
CA GLN A 28 1.69 -10.18 12.25
C GLN A 28 1.06 -10.87 11.05
N VAL A 29 0.29 -10.12 10.27
CA VAL A 29 -0.28 -10.64 9.03
C VAL A 29 0.73 -10.53 7.89
N ILE A 30 0.94 -11.63 7.18
CA ILE A 30 1.76 -11.69 5.96
C ILE A 30 0.92 -12.12 4.77
N TYR A 31 1.11 -11.42 3.66
CA TYR A 31 0.52 -11.74 2.38
C TYR A 31 1.49 -12.49 1.49
N ARG A 32 1.07 -13.66 1.03
CA ARG A 32 1.84 -14.54 0.13
C ARG A 32 1.15 -14.60 -1.22
N CYS A 33 1.93 -14.74 -2.30
CA CYS A 33 1.39 -15.01 -3.62
C CYS A 33 0.68 -16.37 -3.62
N LYS A 34 -0.60 -16.40 -4.02
CA LYS A 34 -1.40 -17.64 -4.03
C LYS A 34 -0.83 -18.76 -4.91
N ARG A 35 -0.06 -18.40 -5.95
CA ARG A 35 0.51 -19.37 -6.91
C ARG A 35 1.84 -19.96 -6.49
N CYS A 36 2.72 -19.20 -5.82
CA CYS A 36 4.08 -19.67 -5.48
C CYS A 36 4.45 -19.50 -4.00
N ARG A 37 3.52 -19.03 -3.17
CA ARG A 37 3.65 -18.80 -1.72
C ARG A 37 4.77 -17.84 -1.29
N ARG A 38 5.44 -17.17 -2.24
CA ARG A 38 6.42 -16.12 -1.95
C ARG A 38 5.74 -14.95 -1.25
N ILE A 39 6.38 -14.40 -0.23
CA ILE A 39 5.91 -13.21 0.51
C ILE A 39 5.93 -12.01 -0.44
N VAL A 40 4.84 -11.23 -0.42
CA VAL A 40 4.68 -10.05 -1.28
C VAL A 40 4.38 -8.76 -0.52
N ALA A 41 3.82 -8.86 0.69
CA ALA A 41 3.58 -7.72 1.57
C ALA A 41 3.44 -8.22 3.03
N SER A 42 3.80 -7.39 3.99
CA SER A 42 3.41 -7.51 5.40
C SER A 42 2.30 -6.50 5.73
N GLU A 43 1.65 -6.68 6.88
CA GLU A 43 0.63 -5.74 7.38
C GLU A 43 1.15 -4.31 7.51
N GLU A 44 2.41 -4.14 7.91
CA GLU A 44 3.07 -2.83 8.04
C GLU A 44 3.17 -2.06 6.72
N ASN A 45 3.15 -2.75 5.58
CA ASN A 45 3.21 -2.11 4.27
C ASN A 45 1.82 -1.69 3.79
N ILE A 46 0.74 -2.07 4.46
CA ILE A 46 -0.62 -1.73 4.04
C ILE A 46 -0.87 -0.25 4.29
N VAL A 47 -1.35 0.43 3.25
CA VAL A 47 -1.88 1.78 3.36
C VAL A 47 -3.37 1.68 3.69
N PRO A 48 -3.78 1.94 4.94
CA PRO A 48 -5.19 1.93 5.30
C PRO A 48 -5.91 3.10 4.63
N HIS A 49 -7.18 2.91 4.30
CA HIS A 49 -8.05 4.00 3.86
C HIS A 49 -9.44 3.85 4.44
N GLU A 50 -10.07 4.99 4.71
CA GLU A 50 -11.45 5.03 5.14
C GLU A 50 -12.37 4.62 3.99
N ARG A 51 -13.39 3.83 4.30
CA ARG A 51 -14.36 3.34 3.31
C ARG A 51 -15.20 4.52 2.81
N GLY A 52 -15.17 4.77 1.50
CA GLY A 52 -15.97 5.82 0.86
C GLY A 52 -17.45 5.47 0.75
N LYS A 53 -18.20 6.28 -0.02
CA LYS A 53 -19.66 6.12 -0.22
C LYS A 53 -20.06 4.90 -1.09
N GLY A 54 -19.13 3.97 -1.35
CA GLY A 54 -19.38 2.71 -2.06
C GLY A 54 -19.85 2.93 -3.51
N GLU A 55 -20.77 2.07 -3.97
CA GLU A 55 -21.34 2.10 -5.33
C GLU A 55 -21.89 3.47 -5.77
N GLN A 56 -22.24 4.34 -4.82
CA GLN A 56 -22.75 5.68 -5.11
C GLN A 56 -21.69 6.57 -5.77
N CYS A 57 -20.40 6.30 -5.58
CA CYS A 57 -19.32 6.98 -6.29
C CYS A 57 -19.15 6.51 -7.74
N PHE A 58 -19.77 5.38 -8.14
CA PHE A 58 -19.58 4.76 -9.46
C PHE A 58 -20.71 5.07 -10.46
N LYS A 59 -21.83 5.68 -10.03
CA LYS A 59 -23.03 5.85 -10.87
C LYS A 59 -23.40 7.33 -10.97
N TRP A 60 -23.03 7.98 -12.08
CA TRP A 60 -23.36 9.40 -12.31
C TRP A 60 -24.83 9.65 -12.68
N ASN A 61 -25.59 8.61 -13.10
CA ASN A 61 -26.97 8.74 -13.53
C ASN A 61 -27.83 7.52 -13.18
N LYS A 62 -28.45 7.51 -11.99
CA LYS A 62 -29.69 6.75 -11.80
C LYS A 62 -30.62 7.45 -10.82
N LYS A 63 -31.58 8.19 -11.39
CA LYS A 63 -32.88 8.43 -10.74
C LYS A 63 -33.65 7.11 -10.77
N SER A 64 -33.65 6.35 -9.68
CA SER A 64 -34.83 5.55 -9.29
C SER A 64 -34.63 4.94 -7.90
N VAL A 65 -35.49 5.37 -6.99
CA VAL A 65 -36.26 4.55 -6.05
C VAL A 65 -35.49 3.79 -4.98
N ASP A 66 -35.67 4.27 -3.75
CA ASP A 66 -35.73 3.54 -2.49
C ASP A 66 -35.41 2.05 -2.54
N SER A 67 -34.13 1.72 -2.35
CA SER A 67 -33.71 0.43 -1.83
C SER A 67 -32.56 0.63 -0.84
N CYS A 68 -32.79 1.54 0.12
CA CYS A 68 -32.00 1.64 1.34
C CYS A 68 -32.42 0.51 2.28
N LYS A 69 -31.83 -0.68 2.13
CA LYS A 69 -31.83 -1.68 3.19
C LYS A 69 -30.43 -2.21 3.40
N ASN A 70 -29.81 -1.74 4.49
CA ASN A 70 -28.83 -2.45 5.32
C ASN A 70 -27.92 -3.42 4.57
N GLN A 71 -27.03 -2.90 3.73
CA GLN A 71 -25.84 -3.64 3.39
C GLN A 71 -24.68 -2.93 4.08
N GLU A 72 -24.04 -3.66 5.00
CA GLU A 72 -22.73 -3.28 5.51
C GLU A 72 -21.86 -2.82 4.35
N PRO A 73 -21.10 -1.72 4.51
CA PRO A 73 -20.31 -1.18 3.42
C PRO A 73 -19.43 -2.29 2.83
N PRO A 74 -19.45 -2.50 1.49
CA PRO A 74 -18.78 -3.64 0.87
C PRO A 74 -17.29 -3.64 1.22
N GLU A 75 -16.76 -4.78 1.66
CA GLU A 75 -15.34 -4.91 1.96
C GLU A 75 -14.47 -4.66 0.73
N CYS A 76 -13.35 -3.98 0.92
CA CYS A 76 -12.41 -3.74 -0.16
C CYS A 76 -11.84 -5.08 -0.66
N SER A 77 -12.05 -5.38 -1.95
CA SER A 77 -11.59 -6.60 -2.63
C SER A 77 -10.07 -6.64 -2.87
N SER A 78 -9.40 -5.52 -2.65
CA SER A 78 -7.98 -5.34 -2.87
C SER A 78 -7.38 -4.56 -1.70
N ILE A 79 -6.12 -4.84 -1.40
CA ILE A 79 -5.33 -4.08 -0.43
C ILE A 79 -4.47 -3.07 -1.18
N PHE A 80 -4.20 -1.94 -0.53
CA PHE A 80 -3.24 -0.97 -1.00
C PHE A 80 -2.00 -1.05 -0.14
N VAL A 81 -0.84 -0.90 -0.77
CA VAL A 81 0.45 -1.01 -0.10
C VAL A 81 1.36 0.15 -0.47
N GLU A 82 2.38 0.38 0.33
CA GLU A 82 3.48 1.26 -0.06
C GLU A 82 4.32 0.61 -1.18
N PRO A 83 4.96 1.41 -2.04
CA PRO A 83 5.88 0.88 -3.05
C PRO A 83 7.02 0.07 -2.40
N MET A 84 7.19 -1.16 -2.84
CA MET A 84 8.18 -2.10 -2.30
C MET A 84 9.29 -2.41 -3.30
N LYS A 85 10.48 -2.77 -2.81
CA LYS A 85 11.68 -3.07 -3.61
C LYS A 85 11.49 -4.14 -4.68
N TRP A 86 10.56 -5.08 -4.48
CA TRP A 86 10.30 -6.15 -5.44
C TRP A 86 9.45 -5.71 -6.64
N MET A 87 8.82 -4.53 -6.58
CA MET A 87 7.99 -3.98 -7.65
C MET A 87 8.88 -3.38 -8.75
N LEU A 88 9.49 -4.25 -9.57
CA LEU A 88 10.46 -3.89 -10.62
C LEU A 88 9.97 -2.76 -11.54
N THR A 89 8.70 -2.77 -11.91
CA THR A 89 8.08 -1.78 -12.80
C THR A 89 8.13 -0.36 -12.23
N VAL A 90 8.22 -0.22 -10.90
CA VAL A 90 8.39 1.08 -10.24
C VAL A 90 9.83 1.57 -10.37
N GLN A 91 10.79 0.65 -10.29
CA GLN A 91 12.22 0.94 -10.42
C GLN A 91 12.60 1.31 -11.86
N GLU A 92 11.90 0.77 -12.84
CA GLU A 92 12.05 1.10 -14.27
C GLU A 92 11.49 2.48 -14.64
N GLY A 93 10.88 3.21 -13.69
CA GLY A 93 10.40 4.58 -13.89
C GLY A 93 9.01 4.67 -14.51
N PHE A 94 8.23 3.58 -14.56
CA PHE A 94 6.87 3.62 -15.06
C PHE A 94 5.93 4.38 -14.12
N VAL A 95 5.01 5.16 -14.70
CA VAL A 95 3.98 5.93 -13.97
C VAL A 95 2.80 5.05 -13.52
N GLY A 96 2.58 3.92 -14.20
CA GLY A 96 1.62 2.91 -13.79
C GLY A 96 1.71 1.66 -14.66
N GLU A 97 1.75 0.49 -14.02
CA GLU A 97 1.70 -0.81 -14.69
C GLU A 97 1.17 -1.91 -13.74
N LYS A 98 1.10 -3.14 -14.23
CA LYS A 98 0.80 -4.37 -13.51
C LYS A 98 1.93 -4.72 -12.55
N LEU A 99 1.54 -5.19 -11.37
CA LEU A 99 2.45 -5.77 -10.39
C LEU A 99 2.50 -7.28 -10.60
N GLN A 100 3.68 -7.80 -10.91
CA GLN A 100 3.92 -9.22 -11.16
C GLN A 100 4.74 -9.84 -10.03
N CYS A 101 4.37 -11.04 -9.60
CA CYS A 101 5.14 -11.78 -8.61
C CYS A 101 6.55 -12.07 -9.13
N MET A 102 7.58 -11.80 -8.33
CA MET A 102 8.98 -12.11 -8.66
C MET A 102 9.25 -13.60 -8.87
N GLY A 103 8.42 -14.48 -8.31
CA GLY A 103 8.66 -15.94 -8.36
C GLY A 103 8.05 -16.58 -9.58
N CYS A 104 6.76 -16.33 -9.79
CA CYS A 104 6.00 -17.02 -10.82
C CYS A 104 5.52 -16.09 -11.95
N LYS A 105 5.85 -14.80 -11.91
CA LYS A 105 5.41 -13.78 -12.88
C LYS A 105 3.88 -13.68 -13.02
N ALA A 106 3.13 -14.23 -12.06
CA ALA A 106 1.68 -14.06 -12.01
C ALA A 106 1.34 -12.61 -11.67
N ARG A 107 0.31 -12.06 -12.33
CA ARG A 107 -0.23 -10.74 -12.00
C ARG A 107 -0.91 -10.77 -10.63
N LEU A 108 -0.41 -9.96 -9.71
CA LEU A 108 -0.95 -9.78 -8.35
C LEU A 108 -1.85 -8.54 -8.26
N GLY A 109 -1.58 -7.53 -9.08
CA GLY A 109 -2.34 -6.29 -9.08
C GLY A 109 -1.80 -5.28 -10.09
N SER A 110 -1.84 -4.00 -9.73
CA SER A 110 -1.37 -2.88 -10.55
C SER A 110 -1.11 -1.65 -9.70
N PHE A 111 -0.35 -0.70 -10.22
CA PHE A 111 -0.11 0.58 -9.57
C PHE A 111 -0.34 1.75 -10.52
N ASN A 112 -0.61 2.92 -9.93
CA ASN A 112 -0.66 4.20 -10.62
C ASN A 112 -0.23 5.32 -9.66
N TRP A 113 0.79 6.07 -10.04
CA TRP A 113 1.29 7.21 -9.27
C TRP A 113 0.31 8.38 -9.22
N ALA A 114 -0.56 8.54 -10.22
CA ALA A 114 -1.66 9.50 -10.18
C ALA A 114 -2.77 9.08 -9.20
N GLY A 115 -2.74 7.83 -8.72
CA GLY A 115 -3.74 7.26 -7.84
C GLY A 115 -4.79 6.44 -8.57
N MET A 116 -5.64 5.77 -7.79
CA MET A 116 -6.76 4.96 -8.28
C MET A 116 -7.92 5.00 -7.29
N GLN A 117 -9.13 4.82 -7.80
CA GLN A 117 -10.31 4.65 -6.98
C GLN A 117 -10.41 3.21 -6.46
N CYS A 118 -10.58 3.04 -5.15
CA CYS A 118 -10.90 1.74 -4.54
C CYS A 118 -12.36 1.36 -4.82
N ASN A 119 -12.69 0.06 -4.74
CA ASN A 119 -14.07 -0.45 -4.75
C ASN A 119 -14.99 0.19 -3.70
N CYS A 120 -14.46 0.70 -2.59
CA CYS A 120 -15.24 1.43 -1.59
C CYS A 120 -15.55 2.88 -2.02
N GLY A 121 -15.02 3.35 -3.15
CA GLY A 121 -15.21 4.69 -3.69
C GLY A 121 -14.14 5.71 -3.28
N THR A 122 -13.23 5.37 -2.37
CA THR A 122 -12.13 6.25 -1.91
C THR A 122 -11.03 6.36 -2.96
N TRP A 123 -10.53 7.57 -3.19
CA TRP A 123 -9.37 7.81 -4.05
C TRP A 123 -8.08 7.62 -3.25
N ILE A 124 -7.20 6.73 -3.72
CA ILE A 124 -5.92 6.43 -3.08
C ILE A 124 -4.79 7.00 -3.92
N ASN A 125 -3.87 7.74 -3.31
CA ASN A 125 -2.68 8.27 -3.95
C ASN A 125 -1.46 8.23 -3.00
N PRO A 126 -0.31 7.68 -3.42
CA PRO A 126 -0.12 6.88 -4.64
C PRO A 126 -0.83 5.52 -4.50
N ALA A 127 -1.28 4.93 -5.62
CA ALA A 127 -2.06 3.68 -5.56
C ALA A 127 -1.23 2.48 -6.00
N PHE A 128 -0.78 1.64 -5.06
CA PHE A 128 -0.25 0.30 -5.35
C PHE A 128 -1.23 -0.73 -4.85
N LEU A 129 -1.97 -1.33 -5.78
CA LEU A 129 -3.08 -2.21 -5.49
C LEU A 129 -2.66 -3.67 -5.68
N LEU A 130 -2.96 -4.51 -4.69
CA LEU A 130 -2.86 -5.97 -4.78
C LEU A 130 -4.24 -6.61 -4.56
N HIS A 131 -4.64 -7.52 -5.44
CA HIS A 131 -5.94 -8.18 -5.35
C HIS A 131 -5.93 -9.29 -4.30
N LYS A 132 -6.85 -9.24 -3.32
CA LYS A 132 -6.94 -10.28 -2.26
C LYS A 132 -7.11 -11.68 -2.84
N ASN A 133 -7.85 -11.83 -3.94
CA ASN A 133 -8.05 -13.13 -4.61
C ASN A 133 -6.76 -13.76 -5.18
N LYS A 134 -5.69 -12.98 -5.35
CA LYS A 134 -4.37 -13.44 -5.83
C LYS A 134 -3.36 -13.64 -4.69
N LEU A 135 -3.77 -13.32 -3.47
CA LEU A 135 -2.97 -13.42 -2.26
C LEU A 135 -3.55 -14.48 -1.32
N ASP A 136 -2.68 -15.04 -0.51
CA ASP A 136 -3.04 -15.80 0.67
C ASP A 136 -2.64 -14.98 1.90
N GLU A 137 -3.59 -14.74 2.79
CA GLU A 137 -3.36 -14.11 4.08
C GLU A 137 -2.90 -15.18 5.08
N CYS A 138 -1.82 -14.91 5.81
CA CYS A 138 -1.27 -15.81 6.81
C CYS A 138 -0.97 -15.04 8.08
N HIS A 139 -1.46 -15.54 9.21
CA HIS A 139 -1.11 -15.02 10.53
C HIS A 139 0.09 -15.81 11.05
N ILE A 140 1.09 -15.09 11.57
CA ILE A 140 2.23 -15.69 12.30
C ILE A 140 1.90 -15.76 13.79
#